data_AF-A0A2N5Z6N5-F1
#
_entry.id   AF-A0A2N5Z6N5-F1
#
_cell.length_a   1.000
_cell.length_b   1.000
_cell.length_c   1.000
_cell.angle_alpha   90.00
_cell.angle_beta   90.00
_cell.angle_gamma   90.00
#
_symmetry.space_group_name_H-M   'P 1'
#
loop_
_entity.id
_entity.type
_entity.pdbx_description
1 polymer ?
#
loop_
_entity_poly.entity_id
_entity_poly.type
_entity_poly.pdbx_seq_one_letter_code
_entity_poly.pdbx_strand_id
1 'polypeptide(L)'
;IGNTYVPERIYNQRMYPWDGHYIRNDGDRSSPSDLGMIMANSMRGRGDNMGTAGYLNDNADITAPVTSYWPNDYGLYCMAGNVNEWVMDVYRPLTSEDMDEFRPFRGNVFWTWERDEEGAIAEKDSLGQVRTRGITEEEAFDRRNFNRSDNINYLDGDKESSTAYGDQGDNDDPSSSSRMYFQGDEGTDGSVSKGYRGRMGMTSMIDNRARVYKGGGWKDRVYWMTAGSRRYLDEEQARDDLGFRCAMTRVGSPVGMGGGY
;
A
#
# COMPACT_ATOMS: atom_id res chain seq x y z
N ILE A 1 -16.16 6.38 -0.14
CA ILE A 1 -15.40 7.61 0.22
C ILE A 1 -15.99 8.75 -0.59
N GLY A 2 -17.12 9.26 -0.11
CA GLY A 2 -17.77 10.45 -0.62
C GLY A 2 -18.78 10.86 0.45
N ASN A 3 -18.54 11.99 1.09
CA ASN A 3 -19.31 12.54 2.21
C ASN A 3 -20.28 13.64 1.76
N THR A 4 -20.44 13.82 0.44
CA THR A 4 -21.19 14.90 -0.18
C THR A 4 -22.54 14.40 -0.68
N TYR A 5 -23.55 14.40 0.19
CA TYR A 5 -24.95 14.42 -0.26
C TYR A 5 -25.40 15.86 -0.61
N VAL A 6 -24.58 16.85 -0.24
CA VAL A 6 -24.69 18.28 -0.53
C VAL A 6 -23.25 18.77 -0.80
N PRO A 7 -23.00 19.71 -1.73
CA PRO A 7 -21.65 20.26 -1.92
C PRO A 7 -21.08 20.78 -0.58
N GLU A 8 -19.82 20.42 -0.30
CA GLU A 8 -18.97 20.92 0.79
C GLU A 8 -19.25 20.48 2.24
N ARG A 9 -20.34 19.74 2.56
CA ARG A 9 -20.64 19.39 3.97
C ARG A 9 -20.38 17.92 4.29
N ILE A 10 -19.33 17.67 5.06
CA ILE A 10 -19.02 16.34 5.64
C ILE A 10 -19.95 16.08 6.83
N TYR A 11 -20.98 15.24 6.66
CA TYR A 11 -21.93 14.95 7.74
C TYR A 11 -21.43 13.86 8.71
N ASN A 12 -20.77 12.82 8.18
CA ASN A 12 -20.29 11.68 8.97
C ASN A 12 -18.80 11.41 8.69
N GLN A 13 -18.01 11.26 9.75
CA GLN A 13 -16.66 10.71 9.67
C GLN A 13 -16.74 9.19 9.57
N ARG A 14 -16.48 8.62 8.40
CA ARG A 14 -16.50 7.17 8.20
C ARG A 14 -15.11 6.57 8.48
N MET A 15 -15.03 5.61 9.39
CA MET A 15 -13.80 4.84 9.65
C MET A 15 -13.65 3.67 8.66
N TYR A 16 -14.78 3.13 8.21
CA TYR A 16 -14.90 1.98 7.31
C TYR A 16 -15.49 2.42 5.95
N PRO A 17 -15.49 1.57 4.90
CA PRO A 17 -16.00 1.95 3.58
C PRO A 17 -17.52 2.11 3.49
N TRP A 18 -18.27 1.81 4.56
CA TRP A 18 -19.72 2.01 4.72
C TRP A 18 -20.04 3.16 5.68
N ASP A 19 -21.32 3.51 5.80
CA ASP A 19 -21.76 4.55 6.75
C ASP A 19 -21.87 4.02 8.17
N GLY A 20 -21.46 4.84 9.15
CA GLY A 20 -21.43 4.46 10.56
C GLY A 20 -20.03 4.23 11.14
N HIS A 21 -19.98 3.94 12.44
CA HIS A 21 -18.73 3.72 13.20
C HIS A 21 -18.53 2.26 13.61
N TYR A 22 -19.54 1.42 13.40
CA TYR A 22 -19.54 0.04 13.84
C TYR A 22 -19.33 -0.91 12.65
N ILE A 23 -18.74 -2.07 12.92
CA ILE A 23 -18.63 -3.17 11.94
C ILE A 23 -19.99 -3.84 11.68
N ARG A 24 -20.92 -3.67 12.62
CA ARG A 24 -22.27 -4.17 12.50
C ARG A 24 -23.16 -3.14 11.85
N ASN A 25 -24.03 -3.58 10.97
CA ASN A 25 -25.01 -2.73 10.33
C ASN A 25 -25.98 -2.19 11.40
N ASP A 26 -25.98 -0.88 11.59
CA ASP A 26 -26.91 -0.13 12.44
C ASP A 26 -28.00 0.59 11.62
N GLY A 27 -28.07 0.27 10.33
CA GLY A 27 -28.95 0.87 9.33
C GLY A 27 -30.44 0.56 9.49
N ASP A 28 -31.17 0.83 8.41
CA ASP A 28 -32.62 1.04 8.43
C ASP A 28 -33.40 -0.03 9.21
N ARG A 29 -34.15 0.44 10.21
CA ARG A 29 -35.09 -0.39 10.98
C ARG A 29 -36.18 -1.02 10.09
N SER A 30 -36.29 -0.57 8.83
CA SER A 30 -37.17 -1.15 7.81
C SER A 30 -36.73 -2.52 7.30
N SER A 31 -35.46 -2.91 7.45
CA SER A 31 -34.94 -4.25 7.11
C SER A 31 -34.36 -4.92 8.36
N PRO A 32 -35.21 -5.44 9.27
CA PRO A 32 -34.76 -6.02 10.55
C PRO A 32 -33.85 -7.24 10.40
N SER A 33 -33.86 -7.89 9.23
CA SER A 33 -33.00 -9.04 8.92
C SER A 33 -31.52 -8.65 8.88
N ASP A 34 -31.21 -7.44 8.44
CA ASP A 34 -29.83 -7.02 8.15
C ASP A 34 -29.22 -6.26 9.34
N LEU A 35 -30.06 -5.91 10.33
CA LEU A 35 -29.66 -5.22 11.54
C LEU A 35 -28.74 -6.11 12.40
N GLY A 36 -27.56 -5.61 12.74
CA GLY A 36 -26.60 -6.35 13.57
C GLY A 36 -25.74 -7.35 12.81
N MET A 37 -25.95 -7.52 11.50
CA MET A 37 -25.07 -8.30 10.64
C MET A 37 -23.69 -7.64 10.51
N ILE A 38 -22.65 -8.45 10.41
CA ILE A 38 -21.29 -7.96 10.21
C ILE A 38 -21.07 -7.64 8.73
N MET A 39 -20.56 -6.43 8.45
CA MET A 39 -20.40 -5.94 7.07
C MET A 39 -19.06 -6.31 6.42
N ALA A 40 -18.20 -7.04 7.12
CA ALA A 40 -16.87 -7.42 6.64
C ALA A 40 -16.39 -8.73 7.26
N ASN A 41 -15.67 -9.53 6.48
CA ASN A 41 -14.98 -10.72 6.97
C ASN A 41 -13.73 -10.33 7.77
N SER A 42 -13.77 -10.45 9.09
CA SER A 42 -12.66 -10.07 9.97
C SER A 42 -12.74 -10.79 11.32
N MET A 43 -11.58 -11.03 11.92
CA MET A 43 -11.45 -11.54 13.29
C MET A 43 -12.10 -10.60 14.30
N ARG A 44 -13.09 -11.11 15.03
CA ARG A 44 -13.87 -10.35 16.01
C ARG A 44 -13.19 -10.26 17.36
N GLY A 45 -12.53 -11.34 17.76
CA GLY A 45 -11.90 -11.48 19.07
C GLY A 45 -10.92 -12.64 19.10
N ARG A 46 -10.13 -12.75 20.16
CA ARG A 46 -9.18 -13.87 20.34
C ARG A 46 -9.95 -15.20 20.30
N GLY A 47 -9.73 -15.99 19.25
CA GLY A 47 -10.40 -17.29 19.06
C GLY A 47 -11.83 -17.20 18.52
N ASP A 48 -12.34 -16.00 18.19
CA ASP A 48 -13.66 -15.79 17.58
C ASP A 48 -13.49 -15.18 16.18
N ASN A 49 -13.49 -16.07 15.19
CA ASN A 49 -13.36 -15.74 13.76
C ASN A 49 -14.69 -15.89 13.00
N MET A 50 -15.74 -16.43 13.61
CA MET A 50 -16.96 -16.87 12.91
C MET A 50 -18.26 -16.58 13.68
N GLY A 51 -18.17 -16.04 14.90
CA GLY A 51 -19.32 -15.83 15.78
C GLY A 51 -19.81 -17.10 16.47
N THR A 52 -21.10 -17.13 16.79
CA THR A 52 -21.71 -18.20 17.60
C THR A 52 -22.15 -19.36 16.70
N ALA A 53 -21.88 -20.59 17.13
CA ALA A 53 -22.24 -21.81 16.38
C ALA A 53 -23.72 -21.79 15.94
N GLY A 54 -23.97 -22.03 14.64
CA GLY A 54 -25.31 -22.09 14.04
C GLY A 54 -25.73 -20.84 13.26
N TYR A 55 -25.09 -19.68 13.49
CA TYR A 55 -25.26 -18.46 12.69
C TYR A 55 -23.89 -17.83 12.47
N LEU A 56 -23.21 -18.25 11.39
CA LEU A 56 -22.02 -17.55 10.90
C LEU A 56 -22.45 -16.14 10.51
N ASN A 57 -22.05 -15.15 11.30
CA ASN A 57 -22.51 -13.76 11.11
C ASN A 57 -21.76 -13.07 9.94
N ASP A 58 -20.66 -13.66 9.48
CA ASP A 58 -19.84 -13.28 8.33
C ASP A 58 -19.92 -14.32 7.18
N ASN A 59 -20.48 -15.51 7.42
CA ASN A 59 -20.73 -16.58 6.45
C ASN A 59 -19.49 -17.10 5.67
N ALA A 60 -18.29 -16.94 6.23
CA ALA A 60 -17.05 -17.50 5.67
C ALA A 60 -16.04 -17.84 6.78
N ASP A 61 -15.35 -18.97 6.63
CA ASP A 61 -14.31 -19.46 7.55
C ASP A 61 -12.93 -18.87 7.27
N ILE A 62 -12.63 -18.66 6.00
CA ILE A 62 -11.41 -18.03 5.49
C ILE A 62 -11.78 -16.88 4.57
N THR A 63 -11.81 -17.07 3.26
CA THR A 63 -12.22 -16.04 2.30
C THR A 63 -13.67 -16.23 1.88
N ALA A 64 -14.41 -15.13 1.85
CA ALA A 64 -15.74 -15.04 1.26
C ALA A 64 -15.64 -14.68 -0.23
N PRO A 65 -16.64 -15.05 -1.05
CA PRO A 65 -16.79 -14.52 -2.40
C PRO A 65 -16.75 -12.98 -2.43
N VAL A 66 -16.22 -12.42 -3.53
CA VAL A 66 -15.98 -10.96 -3.65
C VAL A 66 -17.27 -10.15 -3.53
N THR A 67 -18.45 -10.71 -3.80
CA THR A 67 -19.74 -10.01 -3.75
C THR A 67 -20.53 -10.29 -2.47
N SER A 68 -19.94 -10.94 -1.47
CA SER A 68 -20.65 -11.36 -0.26
C SER A 68 -21.02 -10.23 0.71
N TYR A 69 -20.31 -9.11 0.66
CA TYR A 69 -20.57 -7.93 1.49
C TYR A 69 -21.05 -6.75 0.64
N TRP A 70 -21.64 -5.75 1.27
CA TRP A 70 -22.16 -4.58 0.57
C TRP A 70 -21.05 -3.81 -0.17
N PRO A 71 -21.33 -3.33 -1.39
CA PRO A 71 -20.40 -2.46 -2.09
C PRO A 71 -20.30 -1.11 -1.38
N ASN A 72 -19.13 -0.48 -1.50
CA ASN A 72 -18.98 0.92 -1.11
C ASN A 72 -19.68 1.85 -2.12
N ASP A 73 -19.67 3.17 -1.86
CA ASP A 73 -20.29 4.19 -2.74
C ASP A 73 -19.77 4.15 -4.21
N TYR A 74 -18.64 3.50 -4.47
CA TYR A 74 -18.03 3.35 -5.79
C TYR A 74 -18.39 2.02 -6.48
N GLY A 75 -19.27 1.21 -5.89
CA GLY A 75 -19.60 -0.12 -6.40
C GLY A 75 -18.50 -1.16 -6.17
N LEU A 76 -17.50 -0.87 -5.33
CA LEU A 76 -16.42 -1.80 -5.02
C LEU A 76 -16.76 -2.63 -3.79
N TYR A 77 -16.61 -3.94 -3.92
CA TYR A 77 -16.95 -4.91 -2.89
C TYR A 77 -15.72 -5.34 -2.08
N CYS A 78 -15.93 -5.80 -0.84
CA CYS A 78 -14.89 -6.34 0.04
C CYS A 78 -13.65 -5.43 0.18
N MET A 79 -13.87 -4.11 0.33
CA MET A 79 -12.78 -3.13 0.49
C MET A 79 -12.26 -3.02 1.94
N ALA A 80 -13.01 -3.56 2.90
CA ALA A 80 -12.62 -3.71 4.28
C ALA A 80 -12.93 -5.15 4.69
N GLY A 81 -11.91 -5.91 5.06
CA GLY A 81 -12.02 -7.32 5.38
C GLY A 81 -11.76 -8.25 4.19
N ASN A 82 -11.87 -9.55 4.47
CA ASN A 82 -11.64 -10.66 3.55
C ASN A 82 -10.16 -10.89 3.21
N VAL A 83 -9.55 -10.01 2.42
CA VAL A 83 -8.17 -10.18 1.92
C VAL A 83 -7.45 -8.84 1.97
N ASN A 84 -6.20 -8.88 2.42
CA ASN A 84 -5.30 -7.75 2.33
C ASN A 84 -4.78 -7.55 0.91
N GLU A 85 -4.45 -6.31 0.59
CA GLU A 85 -3.90 -5.95 -0.71
C GLU A 85 -2.58 -5.24 -0.56
N TRP A 86 -1.63 -5.66 -1.40
CA TRP A 86 -0.42 -4.91 -1.63
C TRP A 86 -0.73 -3.51 -2.16
N VAL A 87 -0.03 -2.54 -1.60
CA VAL A 87 -0.01 -1.16 -2.05
C VAL A 87 1.40 -0.88 -2.56
N MET A 88 1.49 -0.11 -3.64
CA MET A 88 2.78 0.27 -4.25
C MET A 88 3.68 1.08 -3.31
N ASP A 89 3.11 1.67 -2.26
CA ASP A 89 3.77 2.56 -1.32
C ASP A 89 4.83 1.84 -0.46
N VAL A 90 5.99 2.45 -0.31
CA VAL A 90 7.06 1.99 0.57
C VAL A 90 6.77 2.41 1.99
N TYR A 91 6.86 1.48 2.94
CA TYR A 91 6.59 1.78 4.33
C TYR A 91 7.74 2.55 4.98
N ARG A 92 7.40 3.67 5.63
CA ARG A 92 8.23 4.34 6.65
C ARG A 92 7.40 4.69 7.88
N PRO A 93 7.98 4.66 9.09
CA PRO A 93 7.25 4.97 10.32
C PRO A 93 6.70 6.39 10.38
N LEU A 94 7.48 7.37 9.90
CA LEU A 94 7.18 8.80 10.04
C LEU A 94 6.41 9.39 8.86
N THR A 95 6.01 8.58 7.86
CA THR A 95 5.31 9.11 6.68
C THR A 95 4.01 9.86 7.02
N SER A 96 3.32 9.52 8.12
CA SER A 96 2.12 10.26 8.55
C SER A 96 2.42 11.63 9.16
N GLU A 97 3.65 11.89 9.56
CA GLU A 97 4.12 13.18 10.07
C GLU A 97 4.78 14.01 8.95
N ASP A 98 5.44 13.33 8.00
CA ASP A 98 6.15 13.98 6.90
C ASP A 98 5.22 14.48 5.78
N MET A 99 4.04 13.88 5.63
CA MET A 99 3.16 14.09 4.47
C MET A 99 1.69 14.22 4.87
N ASP A 100 1.13 15.43 4.67
CA ASP A 100 -0.30 15.75 4.92
C ASP A 100 -1.15 15.85 3.64
N GLU A 101 -0.55 15.60 2.48
CA GLU A 101 -1.16 15.87 1.17
C GLU A 101 -2.20 14.83 0.75
N PHE A 102 -2.96 15.12 -0.32
CA PHE A 102 -3.95 14.19 -0.87
C PHE A 102 -3.23 13.00 -1.55
N ARG A 103 -3.27 11.83 -0.89
CA ARG A 103 -2.69 10.56 -1.36
C ARG A 103 -1.16 10.62 -1.52
N PRO A 104 -0.42 10.78 -0.41
CA PRO A 104 1.04 10.75 -0.50
C PRO A 104 1.48 9.37 -0.98
N PHE A 105 2.46 9.36 -1.88
CA PHE A 105 3.06 8.14 -2.43
C PHE A 105 4.56 8.19 -2.24
N ARG A 106 5.11 7.10 -1.71
CA ARG A 106 6.54 6.90 -1.53
C ARG A 106 6.96 5.64 -2.28
N GLY A 107 8.10 5.71 -2.96
CA GLY A 107 8.54 4.64 -3.87
C GLY A 107 8.74 5.10 -5.30
N ASN A 108 9.14 6.36 -5.48
CA ASN A 108 9.31 6.94 -6.80
C ASN A 108 10.54 6.32 -7.47
N VAL A 109 10.29 5.49 -8.48
CA VAL A 109 11.30 4.99 -9.41
C VAL A 109 10.95 5.49 -10.80
N PHE A 110 11.85 6.26 -11.38
CA PHE A 110 11.65 6.94 -12.65
C PHE A 110 12.28 6.14 -13.78
N TRP A 111 11.42 5.63 -14.66
CA TRP A 111 11.82 4.86 -15.84
C TRP A 111 11.72 5.73 -17.10
N THR A 112 12.58 5.45 -18.08
CA THR A 112 12.52 5.98 -19.44
C THR A 112 12.45 4.83 -20.44
N TRP A 113 11.89 5.08 -21.62
CA TRP A 113 11.90 4.08 -22.70
C TRP A 113 13.33 3.87 -23.18
N GLU A 114 13.70 2.60 -23.34
CA GLU A 114 14.97 2.25 -23.97
C GLU A 114 14.93 2.69 -25.43
N ARG A 115 16.03 3.30 -25.89
CA ARG A 115 16.18 3.77 -27.26
C ARG A 115 17.32 3.01 -27.93
N ASP A 116 17.16 2.71 -29.22
CA ASP A 116 18.23 2.15 -30.04
C ASP A 116 19.32 3.19 -30.36
N GLU A 117 20.40 2.76 -31.03
CA GLU A 117 21.52 3.63 -31.44
C GLU A 117 21.08 4.79 -32.36
N GLU A 118 19.89 4.68 -32.97
CA GLU A 118 19.28 5.67 -33.87
C GLU A 118 18.28 6.58 -33.16
N GLY A 119 18.06 6.38 -31.85
CA GLY A 119 17.20 7.20 -31.01
C GLY A 119 15.71 6.89 -31.11
N ALA A 120 15.31 5.84 -31.83
CA ALA A 120 13.94 5.32 -31.85
C ALA A 120 13.69 4.39 -30.65
N ILE A 121 12.43 4.10 -30.37
CA ILE A 121 12.06 3.22 -29.24
C ILE A 121 12.56 1.81 -29.56
N ALA A 122 13.31 1.22 -28.62
CA ALA A 122 13.86 -0.12 -28.77
C ALA A 122 12.78 -1.16 -29.07
N GLU A 123 13.17 -2.21 -29.80
CA GLU A 123 12.26 -3.30 -30.15
C GLU A 123 11.57 -3.88 -28.91
N LYS A 124 10.29 -4.21 -29.10
CA LYS A 124 9.44 -4.78 -28.06
C LYS A 124 10.05 -6.09 -27.55
N ASP A 125 9.82 -6.37 -26.27
CA ASP A 125 10.23 -7.64 -25.67
C ASP A 125 9.43 -8.83 -26.24
N SER A 126 9.78 -10.04 -25.79
CA SER A 126 9.07 -11.28 -26.17
C SER A 126 7.59 -11.31 -25.76
N LEU A 127 7.16 -10.40 -24.87
CA LEU A 127 5.79 -10.24 -24.37
C LEU A 127 5.06 -9.07 -25.05
N GLY A 128 5.68 -8.42 -26.04
CA GLY A 128 5.12 -7.28 -26.78
C GLY A 128 5.13 -5.94 -26.05
N GLN A 129 5.81 -5.84 -24.91
CA GLN A 129 5.96 -4.63 -24.11
C GLN A 129 7.15 -3.81 -24.57
N VAL A 130 7.06 -2.49 -24.39
CA VAL A 130 8.18 -1.57 -24.67
C VAL A 130 9.22 -1.71 -23.56
N ARG A 131 10.49 -1.87 -23.93
CA ARG A 131 11.57 -1.96 -22.95
C ARG A 131 11.79 -0.62 -22.25
N THR A 132 12.01 -0.68 -20.94
CA THR A 132 12.25 0.48 -20.10
C THR A 132 13.57 0.34 -19.37
N ARG A 133 14.29 1.45 -19.22
CA ARG A 133 15.50 1.54 -18.41
C ARG A 133 15.38 2.66 -17.37
N GLY A 134 16.19 2.59 -16.31
CA GLY A 134 16.32 3.69 -15.37
C GLY A 134 16.86 4.96 -16.05
N ILE A 135 16.42 6.12 -15.57
CA ILE A 135 16.92 7.40 -16.06
C ILE A 135 18.33 7.65 -15.52
N THR A 136 19.28 8.02 -16.39
CA THR A 136 20.63 8.32 -15.93
C THR A 136 20.68 9.68 -15.22
N GLU A 137 21.67 9.87 -14.34
CA GLU A 137 21.83 11.15 -13.62
C GLU A 137 22.05 12.32 -14.60
N GLU A 138 22.74 12.08 -15.72
CA GLU A 138 22.95 13.07 -16.79
C GLU A 138 21.64 13.51 -17.45
N GLU A 139 20.73 12.56 -17.73
CA GLU A 139 19.41 12.84 -18.31
C GLU A 139 18.46 13.54 -17.31
N ALA A 140 18.71 13.36 -16.01
CA ALA A 140 17.95 13.99 -14.94
C ALA A 140 18.52 15.35 -14.52
N PHE A 141 19.74 15.71 -14.92
CA PHE A 141 20.46 16.89 -14.42
C PHE A 141 19.68 18.21 -14.54
N ASP A 142 19.03 18.45 -15.67
CA ASP A 142 18.26 19.69 -15.92
C ASP A 142 16.83 19.63 -15.35
N ARG A 143 16.42 18.51 -14.75
CA ARG A 143 15.07 18.35 -14.21
C ARG A 143 14.98 18.91 -12.80
N ARG A 144 13.90 19.62 -12.53
CA ARG A 144 13.66 20.23 -11.20
C ARG A 144 13.16 19.22 -10.15
N ASN A 145 12.57 18.11 -10.60
CA ASN A 145 11.79 17.21 -9.73
C ASN A 145 12.59 16.02 -9.18
N PHE A 146 13.54 15.47 -9.93
CA PHE A 146 14.40 14.38 -9.49
C PHE A 146 15.75 14.41 -10.20
N ASN A 147 16.79 13.98 -9.48
CA ASN A 147 18.16 13.94 -9.99
C ASN A 147 18.66 12.51 -10.26
N ARG A 148 17.90 11.48 -9.84
CA ARG A 148 18.25 10.06 -9.96
C ARG A 148 17.05 9.22 -10.36
N SER A 149 17.31 8.03 -10.91
CA SER A 149 16.27 7.06 -11.28
C SER A 149 15.54 6.51 -10.06
N ASP A 150 16.27 6.14 -9.01
CA ASP A 150 15.71 5.55 -7.79
C ASP A 150 15.77 6.58 -6.66
N ASN A 151 14.58 7.05 -6.25
CA ASN A 151 14.39 7.99 -5.17
C ASN A 151 13.54 7.39 -4.04
N ILE A 152 13.56 6.07 -3.84
CA ILE A 152 12.75 5.42 -2.79
C ILE A 152 13.13 5.94 -1.39
N ASN A 153 14.42 6.20 -1.15
CA ASN A 153 14.98 6.62 0.14
C ASN A 153 15.13 8.14 0.31
N TYR A 154 14.59 8.95 -0.61
CA TYR A 154 14.68 10.41 -0.57
C TYR A 154 14.20 11.00 0.77
N LEU A 155 15.03 11.77 1.47
CA LEU A 155 14.77 12.33 2.81
C LEU A 155 14.61 11.30 3.95
N ASP A 156 14.81 10.00 3.71
CA ASP A 156 14.74 8.96 4.75
C ASP A 156 15.57 7.73 4.34
N GLY A 157 16.89 7.90 4.36
CA GLY A 157 17.87 6.86 4.01
C GLY A 157 18.91 7.28 2.98
N ASP A 158 18.69 8.41 2.29
CA ASP A 158 19.69 9.00 1.40
C ASP A 158 20.87 9.60 2.18
N LYS A 159 21.97 9.87 1.47
CA LYS A 159 23.20 10.43 2.06
C LYS A 159 22.95 11.80 2.71
N GLU A 160 22.02 12.59 2.17
CA GLU A 160 21.70 13.94 2.65
C GLU A 160 20.92 13.94 3.96
N SER A 161 20.05 12.94 4.20
CA SER A 161 19.35 12.76 5.49
C SER A 161 20.18 12.04 6.56
N SER A 162 21.32 11.44 6.18
CA SER A 162 22.19 10.71 7.10
C SER A 162 22.96 11.65 8.05
N THR A 163 23.06 11.27 9.33
CA THR A 163 23.91 11.97 10.31
C THR A 163 25.40 11.86 10.01
N ALA A 164 25.79 10.90 9.17
CA ALA A 164 27.17 10.64 8.75
C ALA A 164 27.54 11.27 7.40
N TYR A 165 26.81 12.30 6.95
CA TYR A 165 26.99 12.93 5.62
C TYR A 165 28.44 13.37 5.32
N GLY A 166 29.23 13.69 6.35
CA GLY A 166 30.62 14.15 6.22
C GLY A 166 31.71 13.06 6.34
N ASP A 167 31.36 11.85 6.80
CA ASP A 167 32.32 10.76 7.06
C ASP A 167 32.13 9.57 6.10
N GLN A 168 30.99 9.51 5.41
CA GLN A 168 30.70 8.49 4.40
C GLN A 168 31.39 8.79 3.07
N GLY A 169 32.38 7.96 2.73
CA GLY A 169 33.02 7.96 1.41
C GLY A 169 31.99 7.79 0.28
N ASP A 170 32.29 8.33 -0.90
CA ASP A 170 31.42 8.31 -2.09
C ASP A 170 31.19 6.91 -2.69
N ASN A 171 31.64 5.83 -2.03
CA ASN A 171 31.53 4.46 -2.52
C ASN A 171 30.29 3.70 -2.00
N ASP A 172 29.52 4.28 -1.07
CA ASP A 172 28.31 3.62 -0.57
C ASP A 172 27.14 3.87 -1.53
N ASP A 173 26.45 2.80 -1.93
CA ASP A 173 25.27 2.85 -2.81
C ASP A 173 24.26 3.90 -2.30
N PRO A 174 23.99 4.98 -3.06
CA PRO A 174 23.10 6.06 -2.64
C PRO A 174 21.65 5.61 -2.50
N SER A 175 21.27 4.50 -3.14
CA SER A 175 19.92 3.93 -3.04
C SER A 175 19.74 3.09 -1.77
N SER A 176 20.82 2.70 -1.07
CA SER A 176 20.70 1.88 0.13
C SER A 176 19.99 2.60 1.29
N SER A 177 19.06 1.90 1.95
CA SER A 177 18.41 2.34 3.19
C SER A 177 19.17 1.94 4.46
N SER A 178 20.34 1.30 4.35
CA SER A 178 21.13 0.83 5.50
C SER A 178 21.59 1.95 6.44
N ARG A 179 21.67 3.18 5.92
CA ARG A 179 22.07 4.40 6.67
C ARG A 179 21.09 4.77 7.78
N MET A 180 19.80 4.56 7.54
CA MET A 180 18.73 4.85 8.50
C MET A 180 18.19 3.59 9.18
N TYR A 181 18.13 2.48 8.42
CA TYR A 181 17.58 1.22 8.91
C TYR A 181 18.63 0.11 8.78
N PHE A 182 19.25 -0.25 9.90
CA PHE A 182 20.30 -1.26 9.91
C PHE A 182 19.73 -2.65 9.59
N GLN A 183 20.10 -3.14 8.41
CA GLN A 183 19.64 -4.41 7.85
C GLN A 183 20.50 -5.61 8.26
N GLY A 184 21.50 -5.42 9.13
CA GLY A 184 22.39 -6.48 9.59
C GLY A 184 23.73 -6.49 8.88
N ASP A 185 24.66 -7.26 9.42
CA ASP A 185 26.02 -7.35 8.90
C ASP A 185 26.07 -8.21 7.63
N GLU A 186 26.73 -7.71 6.59
CA GLU A 186 27.14 -8.53 5.46
C GLU A 186 28.51 -9.13 5.75
N GLY A 187 28.64 -10.45 5.58
CA GLY A 187 29.93 -11.10 5.68
C GLY A 187 30.90 -10.54 4.62
N THR A 188 32.20 -10.68 4.86
CA THR A 188 33.26 -10.20 3.95
C THR A 188 33.21 -10.82 2.54
N ASP A 189 32.43 -11.89 2.35
CA ASP A 189 32.17 -12.61 1.10
C ASP A 189 30.75 -12.31 0.55
N GLY A 190 30.05 -11.31 1.07
CA GLY A 190 28.63 -11.06 0.79
C GLY A 190 27.70 -12.13 1.36
N SER A 191 28.23 -13.10 2.11
CA SER A 191 27.42 -14.14 2.75
C SER A 191 26.63 -13.57 3.92
N VAL A 192 25.31 -13.75 3.86
CA VAL A 192 24.38 -13.26 4.88
C VAL A 192 24.21 -14.34 5.95
N SER A 193 24.70 -14.05 7.16
CA SER A 193 24.45 -14.92 8.31
C SER A 193 23.00 -14.75 8.78
N LYS A 194 22.29 -15.87 9.00
CA LYS A 194 20.90 -15.82 9.49
C LYS A 194 20.86 -15.33 10.94
N GLY A 195 20.00 -14.35 11.19
CA GLY A 195 19.68 -13.87 12.54
C GLY A 195 18.19 -13.97 12.85
N TYR A 196 17.80 -13.53 14.05
CA TYR A 196 16.40 -13.59 14.51
C TYR A 196 15.41 -12.86 13.59
N ARG A 197 15.85 -11.80 12.90
CA ARG A 197 15.04 -10.98 12.00
C ARG A 197 15.36 -11.20 10.52
N GLY A 198 16.02 -12.32 10.18
CA GLY A 198 16.44 -12.63 8.82
C GLY A 198 17.95 -12.54 8.64
N ARG A 199 18.56 -11.42 9.03
CA ARG A 199 20.03 -11.24 9.02
C ARG A 199 20.61 -11.08 10.42
N MET A 200 21.87 -11.50 10.60
CA MET A 200 22.62 -11.35 11.85
C MET A 200 22.84 -9.85 12.13
N GLY A 201 22.62 -9.44 13.38
CA GLY A 201 22.75 -8.03 13.79
C GLY A 201 21.57 -7.12 13.38
N MET A 202 20.69 -7.55 12.49
CA MET A 202 19.58 -6.74 11.96
C MET A 202 18.68 -6.15 13.04
N THR A 203 18.52 -4.82 13.06
CA THR A 203 17.70 -4.12 14.07
C THR A 203 16.34 -3.66 13.54
N SER A 204 16.15 -3.58 12.22
CA SER A 204 14.89 -3.15 11.61
C SER A 204 14.49 -4.05 10.44
N MET A 205 13.19 -4.34 10.31
CA MET A 205 12.58 -4.98 9.13
C MET A 205 12.15 -3.96 8.06
N ILE A 206 12.49 -2.69 8.27
CA ILE A 206 12.13 -1.58 7.37
C ILE A 206 13.32 -1.32 6.46
N ASP A 207 13.07 -1.29 5.17
CA ASP A 207 14.05 -0.99 4.13
C ASP A 207 13.32 -0.50 2.86
N ASN A 208 14.05 -0.39 1.74
CA ASN A 208 13.46 -0.02 0.45
C ASN A 208 12.58 -1.11 -0.18
N ARG A 209 12.49 -2.31 0.41
CA ARG A 209 11.66 -3.43 -0.03
C ARG A 209 10.42 -3.64 0.82
N ALA A 210 10.36 -3.01 2.00
CA ALA A 210 9.18 -2.99 2.85
C ALA A 210 8.03 -2.23 2.17
N ARG A 211 7.00 -2.96 1.72
CA ARG A 211 5.81 -2.40 1.07
C ARG A 211 4.64 -2.38 2.02
N VAL A 212 3.76 -1.41 1.82
CA VAL A 212 2.52 -1.27 2.59
C VAL A 212 1.48 -2.27 2.07
N TYR A 213 0.72 -2.89 2.96
CA TYR A 213 -0.50 -3.62 2.60
C TYR A 213 -1.68 -3.20 3.48
N LYS A 214 -2.89 -3.18 2.92
CA LYS A 214 -4.11 -2.66 3.57
C LYS A 214 -5.35 -3.50 3.24
N GLY A 215 -6.49 -3.14 3.82
CA GLY A 215 -7.79 -3.78 3.54
C GLY A 215 -8.29 -4.63 4.72
N GLY A 216 -7.38 -5.28 5.45
CA GLY A 216 -7.73 -6.20 6.53
C GLY A 216 -8.10 -7.57 5.97
N GLY A 217 -7.37 -8.61 6.36
CA GLY A 217 -7.67 -9.99 6.00
C GLY A 217 -8.71 -10.60 6.96
N TRP A 218 -9.25 -11.75 6.59
CA TRP A 218 -10.18 -12.54 7.41
C TRP A 218 -9.61 -12.86 8.81
N LYS A 219 -8.29 -13.03 8.94
CA LYS A 219 -7.60 -13.26 10.22
C LYS A 219 -7.26 -12.00 11.02
N ASP A 220 -7.55 -10.83 10.47
CA ASP A 220 -7.20 -9.56 11.10
C ASP A 220 -8.33 -8.99 11.95
N ARG A 221 -7.92 -8.37 13.05
CA ARG A 221 -8.83 -7.59 13.89
C ARG A 221 -9.29 -6.33 13.15
N VAL A 222 -10.50 -5.91 13.49
CA VAL A 222 -11.23 -4.76 12.92
C VAL A 222 -10.37 -3.49 12.77
N TYR A 223 -9.42 -3.25 13.68
CA TYR A 223 -8.47 -2.14 13.59
C TYR A 223 -7.73 -2.06 12.23
N TRP A 224 -7.35 -3.20 11.65
CA TRP A 224 -6.60 -3.27 10.39
C TRP A 224 -7.44 -3.05 9.13
N MET A 225 -8.77 -3.02 9.26
CA MET A 225 -9.67 -2.69 8.15
C MET A 225 -9.81 -1.18 7.92
N THR A 226 -9.33 -0.36 8.86
CA THR A 226 -9.36 1.10 8.75
C THR A 226 -8.36 1.56 7.70
N ALA A 227 -8.76 2.46 6.79
CA ALA A 227 -7.92 2.94 5.69
C ALA A 227 -6.63 3.66 6.15
N GLY A 228 -6.65 4.24 7.36
CA GLY A 228 -5.51 4.91 7.98
C GLY A 228 -4.52 3.95 8.64
N SER A 229 -4.91 2.70 8.94
CA SER A 229 -4.01 1.72 9.53
C SER A 229 -3.01 1.24 8.48
N ARG A 230 -1.72 1.43 8.76
CA ARG A 230 -0.62 1.03 7.86
C ARG A 230 0.22 -0.05 8.53
N ARG A 231 0.56 -1.05 7.73
CA ARG A 231 1.45 -2.14 8.09
C ARG A 231 2.22 -2.54 6.86
N TYR A 232 3.31 -3.25 7.10
CA TYR A 232 4.28 -3.55 6.07
C TYR A 232 4.76 -4.98 6.14
N LEU A 233 5.18 -5.44 4.98
CA LEU A 233 5.79 -6.72 4.77
C LEU A 233 6.84 -6.52 3.68
N ASP A 234 7.86 -7.36 3.70
CA ASP A 234 8.84 -7.42 2.61
C ASP A 234 8.14 -7.84 1.31
N GLU A 235 8.44 -7.17 0.21
CA GLU A 235 7.80 -7.40 -1.10
C GLU A 235 7.97 -8.82 -1.65
N GLU A 236 8.99 -9.57 -1.22
CA GLU A 236 9.22 -10.96 -1.63
C GLU A 236 8.40 -11.97 -0.80
N GLN A 237 7.76 -11.54 0.29
CA GLN A 237 7.00 -12.43 1.15
C GLN A 237 5.55 -12.60 0.68
N ALA A 238 5.05 -13.83 0.77
CA ALA A 238 3.67 -14.17 0.49
C ALA A 238 2.91 -14.51 1.78
N ARG A 239 1.59 -14.24 1.79
CA ARG A 239 0.66 -14.68 2.84
C ARG A 239 -0.63 -15.20 2.21
N ASP A 240 -1.30 -16.07 2.94
CA ASP A 240 -2.60 -16.67 2.62
C ASP A 240 -3.76 -15.66 2.58
N ASP A 241 -3.61 -14.52 3.28
CA ASP A 241 -4.59 -13.45 3.34
C ASP A 241 -4.15 -12.19 2.58
N LEU A 242 -3.20 -12.30 1.63
CA LEU A 242 -2.62 -11.18 0.90
C LEU A 242 -2.73 -11.40 -0.62
N GLY A 243 -3.22 -10.38 -1.32
CA GLY A 243 -3.44 -10.39 -2.77
C GLY A 243 -3.24 -9.00 -3.37
N PHE A 244 -3.87 -8.76 -4.53
CA PHE A 244 -3.79 -7.50 -5.26
C PHE A 244 -5.12 -7.17 -5.92
N ARG A 245 -5.35 -5.87 -6.15
CA ARG A 245 -6.42 -5.37 -7.03
C ARG A 245 -5.84 -4.41 -8.03
N CYS A 246 -6.32 -4.48 -9.27
CA CYS A 246 -5.95 -3.54 -10.31
C CYS A 246 -6.87 -2.33 -10.23
N ALA A 247 -6.29 -1.15 -10.08
CA ALA A 247 -6.99 0.12 -10.20
C ALA A 247 -6.46 0.87 -11.43
N MET A 248 -7.35 1.55 -12.14
CA MET A 248 -6.99 2.38 -13.28
C MET A 248 -7.56 3.78 -13.08
N THR A 249 -6.77 4.80 -13.43
CA THR A 249 -7.26 6.17 -13.47
C THR A 249 -8.36 6.26 -14.52
N ARG A 250 -9.54 6.74 -14.11
CA ARG A 250 -10.62 7.03 -15.04
C ARG A 250 -10.15 8.13 -16.00
N VAL A 251 -10.15 7.83 -17.29
CA VAL A 251 -9.89 8.83 -18.33
C VAL A 251 -11.21 9.56 -18.62
N GLY A 252 -11.24 10.88 -18.41
CA GLY A 252 -12.42 11.72 -18.68
C GLY A 252 -12.65 12.81 -17.63
N SER A 253 -13.75 13.56 -17.79
CA SER A 253 -14.11 14.64 -16.87
C SER A 253 -14.29 14.15 -15.42
N PRO A 254 -13.75 14.87 -14.40
CA PRO A 254 -13.90 14.51 -12.99
C PRO A 254 -15.35 14.33 -12.53
N VAL A 255 -16.30 14.99 -13.20
CA VAL A 255 -17.74 14.98 -12.86
C VAL A 255 -18.54 13.86 -13.54
N GLY A 256 -17.90 13.00 -14.35
CA GLY A 256 -18.59 11.96 -15.13
C GLY A 256 -19.40 12.51 -16.31
N MET A 257 -19.86 11.63 -17.21
CA MET A 257 -20.60 12.00 -18.43
C MET A 257 -22.10 12.32 -18.17
N GLY A 258 -22.41 13.00 -17.06
CA GLY A 258 -23.78 13.33 -16.67
C GLY A 258 -23.94 14.58 -15.80
N GLY A 259 -22.84 15.23 -15.41
CA GLY A 259 -22.87 16.51 -14.72
C GLY A 259 -23.04 17.65 -15.73
N GLY A 260 -24.28 17.89 -16.17
CA GLY A 260 -24.62 19.14 -16.83
C GLY A 260 -24.47 20.30 -15.86
N TYR A 261 -23.70 21.31 -16.27
CA TYR A 261 -23.87 22.66 -15.77
C TYR A 261 -25.08 23.29 -16.47
#